data_AF-W0UB39-F1
#
_entry.id   AF-W0UB39-F1
#
_cell.length_a   1.000
_cell.length_b   1.000
_cell.length_c   1.000
_cell.angle_alpha   90.00
_cell.angle_beta   90.00
_cell.angle_gamma   90.00
#
_symmetry.space_group_name_H-M   'P 1'
#
loop_
_entity.id
_entity.type
_entity.pdbx_description
1 polymer ?
#
loop_
_entity_poly.entity_id
_entity_poly.type
_entity_poly.pdbx_seq_one_letter_code
_entity_poly.pdbx_strand_id
1 'polypeptide(L)'
;FYIEHNRGHHVRVATPEDPASSRFGESFWTFLPRSVWGSLRSSWSLEKARLDRLGKKPWTIRNDVLHSWLMSVVLFGVLVAVFGLSVLPFLVLQAVFGFCLLETVNYLEHY
;
A
#
# COMPACT_ATOMS: atom_id res chain seq x y z
N PHE A 1 0.38 2.18 -0.75
CA PHE A 1 0.73 3.00 -1.91
C PHE A 1 1.14 4.41 -1.51
N TYR A 2 0.24 5.39 -1.28
CA TYR A 2 0.58 6.82 -1.13
C TYR A 2 1.86 7.17 -0.34
N ILE A 3 2.00 6.71 0.91
CA ILE A 3 3.16 7.04 1.76
C ILE A 3 4.44 6.42 1.20
N GLU A 4 4.34 5.16 0.83
CA GLU A 4 5.45 4.37 0.33
C GLU A 4 5.93 4.92 -1.02
N HIS A 5 5.01 5.15 -1.95
CA HIS A 5 5.34 5.63 -3.27
C HIS A 5 6.05 6.99 -3.21
N ASN A 6 5.48 7.93 -2.46
CA ASN A 6 5.98 9.30 -2.38
C ASN A 6 7.23 9.48 -1.52
N ARG A 7 7.34 8.76 -0.40
CA ARG A 7 8.40 8.96 0.60
C ARG A 7 9.40 7.81 0.65
N GLY A 8 9.14 6.73 -0.10
CA GLY A 8 9.94 5.52 -0.16
C GLY A 8 10.45 5.26 -1.57
N HIS A 9 9.58 4.76 -2.44
CA HIS A 9 9.91 4.37 -3.82
C HIS A 9 10.62 5.49 -4.58
N HIS A 10 10.07 6.70 -4.70
CA HIS A 10 10.75 7.78 -5.44
C HIS A 10 12.14 8.15 -4.88
N VAL A 11 12.39 7.90 -3.60
CA VAL A 11 13.70 8.16 -2.96
C VAL A 11 14.70 7.02 -3.24
N ARG A 12 14.19 5.80 -3.46
CA ARG A 12 14.99 4.56 -3.56
C ARG A 12 14.80 3.82 -4.88
N VAL A 13 14.17 4.43 -5.87
CA VAL A 13 13.83 3.78 -7.14
C VAL A 13 15.08 3.15 -7.77
N ALA A 14 14.92 1.94 -8.30
CA ALA A 14 15.99 1.10 -8.86
C ALA A 14 17.12 0.69 -7.87
N THR A 15 16.88 0.77 -6.55
CA THR A 15 17.81 0.24 -5.52
C THR A 15 17.30 -1.06 -4.91
N PRO A 16 18.16 -1.90 -4.30
CA PRO A 16 17.76 -3.14 -3.64
C PRO A 16 16.72 -2.96 -2.52
N GLU A 17 16.70 -1.78 -1.89
CA GLU A 17 15.81 -1.41 -0.79
C GLU A 17 14.41 -0.97 -1.24
N ASP A 18 14.19 -0.76 -2.53
CA ASP A 18 12.89 -0.41 -3.08
C ASP A 18 12.05 -1.66 -3.41
N PRO A 19 10.93 -1.88 -2.71
CA PRO A 19 10.07 -3.00 -2.99
C PRO A 19 9.34 -2.87 -4.34
N ALA A 20 9.09 -1.65 -4.84
CA ALA A 20 8.26 -1.40 -6.01
C ALA A 20 9.04 -1.39 -7.35
N SER A 21 10.38 -1.43 -7.32
CA SER A 21 11.19 -1.68 -8.52
C SER A 21 11.28 -3.17 -8.80
N SER A 22 10.99 -3.57 -10.04
CA SER A 22 11.21 -4.94 -10.49
C SER A 22 12.68 -5.22 -10.71
N ARG A 23 13.09 -6.46 -10.46
CA ARG A 23 14.49 -6.89 -10.65
C ARG A 23 14.65 -7.51 -12.03
N PHE A 24 15.85 -7.41 -12.59
CA PHE A 24 16.16 -8.05 -13.86
C PHE A 24 15.85 -9.55 -13.83
N GLY A 25 15.01 -10.01 -14.76
CA GLY A 25 14.58 -11.41 -14.87
C GLY A 25 13.53 -11.84 -13.83
N GLU A 26 13.02 -10.93 -13.01
CA GLU A 26 11.96 -11.24 -12.04
C GLU A 26 10.61 -11.38 -12.73
N SER A 27 9.92 -12.49 -12.49
CA SER A 27 8.55 -12.65 -12.98
C SER A 27 7.58 -11.77 -12.20
N PHE A 28 6.51 -11.31 -12.84
CA PHE A 28 5.44 -10.56 -12.17
C PHE A 28 4.89 -11.27 -10.92
N TRP A 29 4.77 -12.60 -10.96
CA TRP A 29 4.25 -13.40 -9.85
C TRP A 29 5.20 -13.46 -8.65
N THR A 30 6.50 -13.27 -8.87
CA THR A 30 7.50 -13.12 -7.80
C THR A 30 7.54 -11.69 -7.29
N PHE A 31 7.46 -10.72 -8.22
CA PHE A 31 7.43 -9.29 -7.92
C PHE A 31 6.24 -8.92 -7.05
N LEU A 32 5.03 -9.34 -7.42
CA LEU A 32 3.78 -8.91 -6.80
C LEU A 32 3.80 -9.11 -5.27
N PRO A 33 3.91 -10.33 -4.70
CA PRO A 33 3.91 -10.49 -3.25
C PRO A 33 5.08 -9.75 -2.56
N ARG A 34 6.24 -9.64 -3.22
CA ARG A 34 7.41 -8.91 -2.69
C ARG A 34 7.16 -7.41 -2.59
N SER A 35 6.69 -6.80 -3.69
CA SER A 35 6.38 -5.37 -3.76
C SER A 35 5.34 -5.01 -2.71
N VAL A 36 4.30 -5.82 -2.59
CA VAL A 36 3.13 -5.54 -1.76
C VAL A 36 3.50 -5.58 -0.29
N TRP A 37 4.12 -6.67 0.14
CA TRP A 37 4.51 -6.85 1.53
C TRP A 37 5.66 -5.91 1.92
N GLY A 38 6.63 -5.72 1.01
CA GLY A 38 7.70 -4.75 1.17
C GLY A 38 7.17 -3.33 1.32
N SER A 39 6.19 -2.95 0.50
CA SER A 39 5.58 -1.63 0.52
C SER A 39 4.81 -1.37 1.81
N LEU A 40 4.08 -2.38 2.32
CA LEU A 40 3.42 -2.27 3.63
C LEU A 40 4.44 -2.04 4.75
N ARG A 41 5.50 -2.83 4.81
CA ARG A 41 6.58 -2.67 5.82
C ARG A 41 7.30 -1.33 5.69
N SER A 42 7.62 -0.92 4.46
CA SER A 42 8.25 0.36 4.13
C SER A 42 7.39 1.52 4.61
N SER A 43 6.10 1.54 4.26
CA SER A 43 5.16 2.58 4.69
C SER A 43 5.04 2.72 6.21
N TRP A 44 4.99 1.60 6.92
CA TRP A 44 4.94 1.59 8.38
C TRP A 44 6.21 2.15 9.01
N SER A 45 7.36 1.75 8.46
CA SER A 45 8.68 2.19 8.96
C SER A 45 8.87 3.70 8.75
N LEU A 46 8.46 4.21 7.58
CA LEU A 46 8.48 5.64 7.26
C LEU A 46 7.60 6.46 8.22
N GLU A 47 6.37 6.00 8.49
CA GLU A 47 5.46 6.69 9.41
C GLU A 47 5.93 6.62 10.86
N LYS A 48 6.44 5.46 11.30
CA LYS A 48 7.03 5.32 12.62
C LYS A 48 8.18 6.33 12.80
N ALA A 49 9.11 6.39 11.85
CA ALA A 49 10.22 7.34 11.90
C ALA A 49 9.74 8.80 11.89
N ARG A 50 8.70 9.14 11.11
CA ARG A 50 8.09 10.47 11.10
C ARG A 50 7.52 10.84 12.47
N LEU A 51 6.77 9.92 13.09
CA LEU A 51 6.13 10.15 14.39
C LEU A 51 7.13 10.20 15.55
N ASP A 52 8.17 9.37 15.50
CA ASP A 52 9.26 9.39 16.47
C ASP A 52 9.98 10.75 16.47
N ARG A 53 10.24 11.35 15.28
CA ARG A 53 10.77 12.72 15.16
C ARG A 53 9.85 13.80 15.73
N LEU A 54 8.55 13.52 15.84
CA LEU A 54 7.54 14.41 16.40
C LEU A 54 7.26 14.12 17.89
N GLY A 55 8.00 13.20 18.52
CA GLY A 55 7.78 12.77 19.91
C GLY A 55 6.46 12.04 20.12
N LYS A 56 5.89 11.42 19.08
CA LYS A 56 4.59 10.73 19.13
C LYS A 56 4.78 9.23 18.96
N LYS A 57 3.91 8.44 19.59
CA LYS A 57 3.88 6.98 19.39
C LYS A 57 3.28 6.64 18.01
N PRO A 58 3.70 5.53 17.37
CA PRO A 58 3.22 5.13 16.04
C PRO A 58 1.75 4.70 16.01
N TRP A 59 1.21 4.26 17.14
CA TRP A 59 -0.20 3.85 17.29
C TRP A 59 -1.08 5.05 17.63
N THR A 60 -1.39 5.85 16.61
CA THR A 60 -2.20 7.06 16.74
C THR A 60 -2.95 7.32 15.44
N ILE A 61 -4.10 8.02 15.51
CA ILE A 61 -4.84 8.47 14.32
C ILE A 61 -4.04 9.43 13.44
N ARG A 62 -2.97 10.02 13.98
CA ARG A 62 -2.01 10.86 13.24
C ARG A 62 -1.04 10.05 12.37
N ASN A 63 -1.04 8.72 12.47
CA ASN A 63 -0.30 7.84 11.58
C ASN A 63 -1.11 7.69 10.29
N ASP A 64 -0.55 8.16 9.19
CA ASP A 64 -1.25 8.23 7.91
C ASP A 64 -1.58 6.81 7.37
N VAL A 65 -0.80 5.78 7.75
CA VAL A 65 -1.14 4.37 7.44
C VAL A 65 -2.43 3.98 8.15
N LEU A 66 -2.48 4.12 9.47
CA LEU A 66 -3.65 3.71 10.27
C LEU A 66 -4.89 4.52 9.86
N HIS A 67 -4.71 5.82 9.62
CA HIS A 67 -5.78 6.71 9.16
C HIS A 67 -6.36 6.25 7.82
N SER A 68 -5.51 5.93 6.85
CA SER A 68 -5.95 5.46 5.53
C SER A 68 -6.72 4.15 5.61
N TRP A 69 -6.24 3.19 6.42
CA TRP A 69 -6.95 1.93 6.64
C TRP A 69 -8.30 2.13 7.33
N LEU A 70 -8.37 3.03 8.32
CA LEU A 70 -9.63 3.39 8.96
C LEU A 70 -10.62 3.99 7.95
N MET A 71 -10.16 4.89 7.06
CA MET A 71 -11.02 5.47 6.03
C MET A 71 -11.54 4.43 5.04
N SER A 72 -10.73 3.46 4.64
CA SER A 72 -11.20 2.34 3.82
C SER A 72 -12.26 1.50 4.54
N VAL A 73 -12.05 1.19 5.83
CA VAL A 73 -13.03 0.43 6.63
C VAL A 73 -14.34 1.20 6.77
N VAL A 74 -14.28 2.52 7.04
CA VAL A 74 -15.47 3.37 7.14
C VAL A 74 -16.21 3.41 5.80
N LEU A 75 -15.51 3.64 4.69
CA LEU A 75 -16.10 3.65 3.35
C LEU A 75 -16.79 2.31 3.04
N PHE A 76 -16.11 1.19 3.27
CA PHE A 76 -16.68 -0.13 3.00
C PHE A 76 -17.85 -0.43 3.93
N GLY A 77 -17.75 -0.04 5.21
CA GLY A 77 -18.84 -0.16 6.17
C GLY A 77 -20.08 0.62 5.76
N VAL A 78 -19.92 1.85 5.25
CA VAL A 78 -21.02 2.66 4.72
C VAL A 78 -21.65 1.98 3.49
N LEU A 79 -20.84 1.50 2.53
CA LEU A 79 -21.35 0.82 1.34
C LEU A 79 -22.11 -0.46 1.70
N VAL A 80 -21.62 -1.25 2.65
CA VAL A 80 -22.31 -2.44 3.15
C VAL A 80 -23.60 -2.08 3.90
N ALA A 81 -23.61 -1.00 4.68
CA ALA A 81 -24.81 -0.55 5.38
C ALA A 81 -25.92 -0.08 4.41
N VAL A 82 -25.54 0.54 3.28
CA VAL A 82 -26.49 1.06 2.28
C VAL A 82 -26.97 -0.04 1.33
N PHE A 83 -26.07 -0.89 0.83
CA PHE A 83 -26.37 -1.87 -0.23
C PHE A 83 -26.52 -3.31 0.29
N GLY A 84 -26.27 -3.54 1.58
CA GLY A 84 -26.30 -4.86 2.20
C GLY A 84 -25.03 -5.69 1.97
N LEU A 85 -24.99 -6.89 2.56
CA LEU A 85 -23.83 -7.78 2.49
C LEU A 85 -23.53 -8.31 1.08
N SER A 86 -24.50 -8.25 0.16
CA SER A 86 -24.34 -8.69 -1.24
C SER A 86 -23.27 -7.90 -2.00
N VAL A 87 -22.93 -6.69 -1.54
CA VAL A 87 -21.88 -5.86 -2.17
C VAL A 87 -20.45 -6.31 -1.81
N LEU A 88 -20.28 -7.10 -0.75
CA LEU A 88 -18.95 -7.50 -0.25
C LEU A 88 -18.06 -8.17 -1.30
N PRO A 89 -18.54 -9.16 -2.10
CA PRO A 89 -17.72 -9.78 -3.13
C PRO A 89 -17.22 -8.76 -4.16
N PHE A 90 -18.06 -7.79 -4.54
CA PHE A 90 -17.68 -6.74 -5.48
C PHE A 90 -16.64 -5.78 -4.88
N LEU A 91 -16.78 -5.41 -3.61
CA LEU A 91 -15.80 -4.57 -2.90
C LEU A 91 -14.43 -5.23 -2.77
N VAL A 92 -14.40 -6.54 -2.50
CA VAL A 92 -13.15 -7.30 -2.43
C VAL A 92 -12.54 -7.45 -3.83
N LEU A 93 -13.34 -7.83 -4.82
CA LEU A 93 -12.86 -8.06 -6.19
C LEU A 93 -12.28 -6.77 -6.78
N GLN A 94 -12.98 -5.64 -6.67
CA GLN A 94 -12.47 -4.36 -7.16
C GLN A 94 -11.19 -3.94 -6.42
N ALA A 95 -11.10 -4.19 -5.11
CA ALA A 95 -9.94 -3.81 -4.33
C ALA A 95 -8.70 -4.59 -4.79
N VAL A 96 -8.84 -5.91 -4.95
CA VAL A 96 -7.78 -6.77 -5.47
C VAL A 96 -7.40 -6.37 -6.90
N PHE A 97 -8.39 -6.16 -7.77
CA PHE A 97 -8.14 -5.80 -9.16
C PHE A 97 -7.43 -4.45 -9.30
N GLY A 98 -7.92 -3.41 -8.61
CA GLY A 98 -7.33 -2.07 -8.66
C GLY A 98 -5.90 -2.04 -8.11
N PHE A 99 -5.64 -2.77 -7.04
CA PHE A 99 -4.29 -2.92 -6.50
C PHE A 99 -3.35 -3.70 -7.43
N CYS A 100 -3.81 -4.80 -8.04
CA CYS A 100 -3.01 -5.56 -9.01
C CYS A 100 -2.69 -4.72 -10.25
N LEU A 101 -3.60 -3.85 -10.67
CA LEU A 101 -3.37 -2.92 -11.77
C LEU A 101 -2.25 -1.92 -11.43
N LEU A 102 -2.27 -1.34 -10.23
CA LEU A 102 -1.19 -0.45 -9.75
C LEU A 102 0.17 -1.16 -9.72
N GLU A 103 0.22 -2.39 -9.22
CA GLU A 103 1.47 -3.17 -9.19
C GLU A 103 1.94 -3.60 -10.58
N THR A 104 1.01 -3.84 -11.52
CA THR A 104 1.37 -4.08 -12.92
C THR A 104 2.05 -2.85 -13.52
N VAL A 105 1.55 -1.65 -13.25
CA VAL A 105 2.19 -0.40 -13.70
C VAL A 105 3.58 -0.25 -13.08
N ASN A 106 3.72 -0.45 -11.76
CA ASN A 106 5.03 -0.43 -11.09
C ASN A 106 6.00 -1.42 -11.74
N TYR A 107 5.55 -2.65 -12.00
CA TYR A 107 6.34 -3.70 -12.62
C TYR A 107 6.80 -3.35 -14.03
N LEU A 108 5.97 -2.66 -14.83
CA LEU A 108 6.32 -2.33 -16.21
C LEU A 108 7.18 -1.07 -16.32
N GLU A 109 6.91 -0.06 -15.50
CA GLU A 109 7.63 1.23 -15.53
C GLU A 109 9.03 1.14 -14.91
N HIS A 110 9.24 0.20 -13.98
CA HIS A 110 10.48 0.06 -13.21
C HIS A 110 11.19 -1.28 -13.45
N TYR A 111 11.10 -1.83 -14.67
CA TYR A 111 11.83 -3.03 -15.12
C TYR A 111 13.15 -2.71 -15.82
#